data_AF-A0AAX0WPC8-F1
#
_entry.id   AF-A0AAX0WPC8-F1
#
_cell.length_a   1.000
_cell.length_b   1.000
_cell.length_c   1.000
_cell.angle_alpha   90.00
_cell.angle_beta   90.00
_cell.angle_gamma   90.00
#
_symmetry.space_group_name_H-M   'P 1'
#
loop_
_entity.id
_entity.type
_entity.pdbx_description
1 polymer ?
#
loop_
_entity_poly.entity_id
_entity_poly.type
_entity_poly.pdbx_seq_one_letter_code
_entity_poly.pdbx_strand_id
1 'polypeptide(L)'
;MSAFPAWSTISTDEADRLLGLNTAERDALVTSGEQRSLDYRDVMMEAVNDVCMTIRGALANNLALRQSLQNSGMYDIPQSMRSLAWPLIIRQLYLRYQLNLTETRQKAAESADAMLALYAKGDMLPESVDGSAPADPAYMMPRYTRRPWFNPMRSTYR
;
A
#
# COMPACT_ATOMS: atom_id res chain seq x y z
N MET A 1 -3.69 -3.76 15.35
CA MET A 1 -2.45 -4.58 15.33
C MET A 1 -1.56 -4.09 14.21
N SER A 2 -0.24 -4.18 14.40
CA SER A 2 0.78 -3.32 13.80
C SER A 2 0.78 -3.29 12.26
N ALA A 3 1.05 -2.07 11.76
CA ALA A 3 1.37 -1.73 10.39
C ALA A 3 2.41 -2.69 9.79
N PHE A 4 2.53 -2.67 8.46
CA PHE A 4 3.66 -3.30 7.77
C PHE A 4 4.91 -3.00 8.60
N PRO A 5 5.71 -3.98 9.06
CA PRO A 5 6.92 -3.61 9.78
C PRO A 5 7.67 -2.72 8.82
N ALA A 6 7.83 -1.44 9.16
CA ALA A 6 8.34 -0.46 8.23
C ALA A 6 9.61 -1.07 7.65
N TRP A 7 9.74 -1.18 6.33
CA TRP A 7 10.89 -1.86 5.70
C TRP A 7 12.23 -1.29 6.21
N SER A 8 12.21 -0.06 6.71
CA SER A 8 13.29 0.59 7.48
C SER A 8 13.70 -0.10 8.79
N THR A 9 12.91 -1.05 9.30
CA THR A 9 13.06 -1.70 10.61
C THR A 9 13.26 -3.21 10.54
N ILE A 10 13.04 -3.85 9.39
CA ILE A 10 13.32 -5.28 9.21
C ILE A 10 14.78 -5.49 8.80
N SER A 11 15.38 -6.61 9.23
CA SER A 11 16.71 -7.00 8.75
C SER A 11 16.64 -7.52 7.31
N THR A 12 17.77 -7.49 6.60
CA THR A 12 17.88 -8.05 5.24
C THR A 12 17.58 -9.55 5.21
N ASP A 13 17.94 -10.28 6.27
CA ASP A 13 17.66 -11.72 6.36
C ASP A 13 16.18 -12.02 6.57
N GLU A 14 15.47 -11.15 7.30
CA GLU A 14 14.02 -11.24 7.45
C GLU A 14 13.32 -10.85 6.14
N ALA A 15 13.82 -9.84 5.44
CA ALA A 15 13.35 -9.49 4.09
C ALA A 15 13.49 -10.66 3.11
N ASP A 16 14.65 -11.33 3.09
CA ASP A 16 14.87 -12.49 2.22
C ASP A 16 13.88 -13.61 2.51
N ARG A 17 13.59 -13.88 3.79
CA ARG A 17 12.58 -14.86 4.20
C ARG A 17 11.18 -14.47 3.75
N LEU A 18 10.78 -13.22 3.94
CA LEU A 18 9.47 -12.72 3.54
C LEU A 18 9.27 -12.73 2.02
N LEU A 19 10.34 -12.45 1.26
CA LEU A 19 10.34 -12.47 -0.20
C LEU A 19 10.59 -13.88 -0.78
N GLY A 20 10.95 -14.85 0.05
CA GLY A 20 11.30 -16.21 -0.40
C GLY A 20 12.52 -16.22 -1.34
N LEU A 21 13.51 -15.35 -1.10
CA LEU A 21 14.75 -15.32 -1.86
C LEU A 21 15.69 -16.42 -1.38
N ASN A 22 16.29 -17.14 -2.33
CA ASN A 22 17.36 -18.08 -2.03
C ASN A 22 18.73 -17.40 -2.06
N THR A 23 19.77 -18.09 -1.59
CA THR A 23 21.15 -17.56 -1.52
C THR A 23 21.66 -17.07 -2.87
N ALA A 24 21.42 -17.82 -3.96
CA ALA A 24 21.90 -17.44 -5.29
C ALA A 24 21.21 -16.16 -5.80
N GLU A 25 19.93 -15.98 -5.48
CA GLU A 25 19.17 -14.77 -5.82
C GLU A 25 19.64 -13.56 -5.02
N ARG A 26 19.91 -13.75 -3.73
CA ARG A 26 20.54 -12.73 -2.89
C ARG A 26 21.89 -12.33 -3.45
N ASP A 27 22.77 -13.27 -3.76
CA ASP A 27 24.11 -13.00 -4.27
C ASP A 27 24.06 -12.25 -5.62
N ALA A 28 23.12 -12.61 -6.49
CA ALA A 28 22.91 -11.92 -7.75
C ALA A 28 22.44 -10.47 -7.55
N LEU A 29 21.53 -10.23 -6.60
CA LEU A 29 21.08 -8.88 -6.23
C LEU A 29 22.20 -8.05 -5.59
N VAL A 30 23.02 -8.66 -4.72
CA VAL A 30 24.21 -8.03 -4.13
C VAL A 30 25.18 -7.60 -5.25
N THR A 31 25.54 -8.53 -6.13
CA THR A 31 26.46 -8.26 -7.26
C THR A 31 25.93 -7.13 -8.16
N SER A 32 24.61 -7.12 -8.43
CA SER A 32 23.99 -6.10 -9.27
C SER A 32 23.88 -4.75 -8.56
N GLY A 33 23.73 -4.75 -7.23
CA GLY A 33 23.81 -3.56 -6.39
C GLY A 33 25.20 -2.93 -6.39
N GLU A 34 26.25 -3.75 -6.26
CA GLU A 34 27.65 -3.30 -6.29
C GLU A 34 27.99 -2.58 -7.60
N GLN A 35 27.50 -3.08 -8.74
CA GLN A 35 27.68 -2.41 -10.04
C GLN A 35 27.08 -1.00 -10.07
N ARG A 36 26.09 -0.73 -9.22
CA ARG A 36 25.43 0.57 -9.06
C ARG A 36 25.90 1.34 -7.84
N SER A 37 26.94 0.87 -7.14
CA SER A 37 27.45 1.44 -5.88
C SER A 37 26.37 1.52 -4.78
N LEU A 38 25.49 0.52 -4.72
CA LEU A 38 24.42 0.39 -3.72
C LEU A 38 24.72 -0.80 -2.81
N ASP A 39 24.46 -0.65 -1.51
CA ASP A 39 24.45 -1.79 -0.62
C ASP A 39 23.17 -2.63 -0.81
N TYR A 40 23.16 -3.86 -0.28
CA TYR A 40 22.00 -4.76 -0.44
C TYR A 40 20.72 -4.19 0.18
N ARG A 41 20.85 -3.35 1.21
CA ARG A 41 19.72 -2.73 1.87
C ARG A 41 19.13 -1.65 0.97
N ASP A 42 19.95 -0.85 0.32
CA ASP A 42 19.55 0.17 -0.64
C ASP A 42 18.90 -0.46 -1.87
N VAL A 43 19.45 -1.58 -2.37
CA VAL A 43 18.83 -2.41 -3.42
C VAL A 43 17.39 -2.79 -3.07
N MET A 44 17.20 -3.29 -1.85
CA MET A 44 15.87 -3.64 -1.34
C MET A 44 14.97 -2.42 -1.22
N MET A 45 15.48 -1.34 -0.62
CA MET A 45 14.71 -0.13 -0.37
C MET A 45 14.28 0.58 -1.66
N GLU A 46 15.07 0.54 -2.74
CA GLU A 46 14.67 1.06 -4.05
C GLU A 46 13.39 0.36 -4.55
N ALA A 47 13.40 -0.98 -4.56
CA ALA A 47 12.24 -1.76 -5.05
C ALA A 47 11.01 -1.61 -4.16
N VAL A 48 11.22 -1.60 -2.84
CA VAL A 48 10.15 -1.36 -1.86
C VAL A 48 9.51 0.01 -2.07
N ASN A 49 10.33 1.06 -2.22
CA ASN A 49 9.84 2.41 -2.42
C ASN A 49 8.99 2.52 -3.70
N ASP A 50 9.47 1.94 -4.80
CA ASP A 50 8.76 1.92 -6.08
C ASP A 50 7.38 1.24 -5.95
N VAL A 51 7.32 0.10 -5.26
CA VAL A 51 6.06 -0.64 -5.06
C VAL A 51 5.13 0.08 -4.09
N CYS A 52 5.65 0.62 -2.98
CA CYS A 52 4.87 1.45 -2.06
C CYS A 52 4.21 2.63 -2.77
N MET A 53 4.95 3.33 -3.63
CA MET A 53 4.43 4.45 -4.42
C MET A 53 3.37 3.98 -5.42
N THR A 54 3.59 2.83 -6.07
CA THR A 54 2.62 2.25 -7.03
C THR A 54 1.31 1.87 -6.34
N ILE A 55 1.38 1.17 -5.21
CA ILE A 55 0.20 0.76 -4.43
C ILE A 55 -0.53 2.00 -3.88
N ARG A 56 0.21 2.99 -3.35
CA ARG A 56 -0.38 4.25 -2.89
C ARG A 56 -1.06 5.02 -4.02
N GLY A 57 -0.46 5.07 -5.22
CA GLY A 57 -1.05 5.69 -6.39
C GLY A 57 -2.36 5.01 -6.82
N ALA A 58 -2.36 3.67 -6.88
CA ALA A 58 -3.56 2.88 -7.17
C ALA A 58 -4.67 3.11 -6.14
N LEU A 59 -4.32 3.08 -4.86
CA LEU A 59 -5.24 3.33 -3.75
C LEU A 59 -5.76 4.77 -3.71
N ALA A 60 -4.94 5.75 -4.09
CA ALA A 60 -5.36 7.14 -4.18
C ALA A 60 -6.43 7.36 -5.27
N ASN A 61 -6.62 6.44 -6.21
CA ASN A 61 -7.74 6.51 -7.15
C ASN A 61 -9.05 6.03 -6.54
N ASN A 62 -8.99 5.26 -5.45
CA ASN A 62 -10.15 4.76 -4.72
C ASN A 62 -10.56 5.73 -3.60
N LEU A 63 -11.74 6.36 -3.74
CA LEU A 63 -12.24 7.36 -2.79
C LEU A 63 -12.35 6.82 -1.35
N ALA A 64 -12.73 5.54 -1.17
CA ALA A 64 -12.88 4.93 0.15
C ALA A 64 -11.55 4.71 0.87
N LEU A 65 -10.44 4.58 0.12
CA LEU A 65 -9.12 4.25 0.66
C LEU A 65 -8.21 5.47 0.81
N ARG A 66 -8.55 6.60 0.18
CA ARG A 66 -7.84 7.89 0.34
C ARG A 66 -7.69 8.32 1.79
N GLN A 67 -8.73 8.19 2.61
CA GLN A 67 -8.70 8.60 4.02
C GLN A 67 -7.78 7.68 4.85
N SER A 68 -7.75 6.39 4.55
CA SER A 68 -6.85 5.44 5.21
C SER A 68 -5.38 5.73 4.89
N LEU A 69 -5.08 6.11 3.64
CA LEU A 69 -3.74 6.51 3.21
C LEU A 69 -3.25 7.83 3.80
N GLN A 70 -4.14 8.81 3.99
CA GLN A 70 -3.78 10.10 4.60
C GLN A 70 -3.27 9.95 6.04
N ASN A 71 -3.72 8.90 6.73
CA ASN A 71 -3.35 8.61 8.11
C ASN A 71 -2.19 7.60 8.23
N SER A 72 -1.59 7.17 7.11
CA SER A 72 -0.49 6.19 7.09
C SER A 72 0.85 6.82 6.72
N GLY A 73 1.95 6.26 7.23
CA GLY A 73 3.30 6.67 6.86
C GLY A 73 3.61 6.41 5.39
N MET A 74 4.59 7.13 4.82
CA MET A 74 4.94 7.08 3.39
C MET A 74 5.22 5.66 2.86
N TYR A 75 5.65 4.76 3.72
CA TYR A 75 5.96 3.35 3.43
C TYR A 75 4.95 2.35 4.01
N ASP A 76 3.84 2.83 4.57
CA ASP A 76 2.81 1.95 5.13
C ASP A 76 1.89 1.45 4.03
N ILE A 77 2.07 0.18 3.67
CA ILE A 77 1.12 -0.58 2.87
C ILE A 77 0.04 -1.14 3.81
N PRO A 78 -1.26 -0.94 3.52
CA PRO A 78 -2.34 -1.54 4.30
C PRO A 78 -2.13 -3.05 4.50
N GLN A 79 -2.46 -3.56 5.69
CA GLN A 79 -2.22 -4.98 6.03
C GLN A 79 -2.87 -5.94 5.01
N SER A 80 -4.06 -5.59 4.56
CA SER A 80 -4.83 -6.27 3.53
C SER A 80 -4.19 -6.33 2.15
N MET A 81 -3.16 -5.50 1.89
CA MET A 81 -2.44 -5.44 0.62
C MET A 81 -1.01 -5.99 0.71
N ARG A 82 -0.58 -6.51 1.86
CA ARG A 82 0.78 -7.07 2.00
C ARG A 82 1.03 -8.25 1.07
N SER A 83 0.02 -9.10 0.92
CA SER A 83 0.07 -10.25 0.01
C SER A 83 0.32 -9.85 -1.44
N LEU A 84 -0.11 -8.64 -1.84
CA LEU A 84 0.13 -8.07 -3.18
C LEU A 84 1.51 -7.42 -3.25
N ALA A 85 1.97 -6.82 -2.16
CA ALA A 85 3.25 -6.13 -2.12
C ALA A 85 4.44 -7.07 -2.40
N TRP A 86 4.44 -8.28 -1.82
CA TRP A 86 5.56 -9.23 -1.97
C TRP A 86 5.87 -9.60 -3.42
N PRO A 87 4.93 -10.12 -4.23
CA PRO A 87 5.23 -10.48 -5.61
C PRO A 87 5.60 -9.27 -6.46
N LEU A 88 5.05 -8.09 -6.17
CA LEU A 88 5.42 -6.85 -6.87
C LEU A 88 6.85 -6.39 -6.53
N ILE A 89 7.28 -6.51 -5.28
CA ILE A 89 8.65 -6.18 -4.84
C ILE A 89 9.65 -7.13 -5.48
N ILE A 90 9.37 -8.43 -5.48
CA ILE A 90 10.20 -9.43 -6.16
C ILE A 90 10.33 -9.10 -7.64
N ARG A 91 9.23 -8.84 -8.34
CA ARG A 91 9.28 -8.44 -9.75
C ARG A 91 10.10 -7.18 -9.94
N GLN A 92 9.91 -6.16 -9.10
CA GLN A 92 10.61 -4.89 -9.24
C GLN A 92 12.12 -5.03 -9.05
N LEU A 93 12.57 -5.82 -8.05
CA LEU A 93 13.98 -6.15 -7.86
C LEU A 93 14.57 -6.77 -9.13
N TYR A 94 13.90 -7.77 -9.68
CA TYR A 94 14.44 -8.49 -10.83
C TYR A 94 14.45 -7.64 -12.10
N LEU A 95 13.40 -6.85 -12.35
CA LEU A 95 13.36 -5.95 -13.50
C LEU A 95 14.46 -4.87 -13.41
N ARG A 96 14.62 -4.27 -12.22
CA ARG A 96 15.59 -3.20 -11.98
C ARG A 96 17.03 -3.67 -12.08
N TYR A 97 17.31 -4.91 -11.68
CA TYR A 97 18.64 -5.51 -11.68
C TYR A 97 18.84 -6.57 -12.78
N GLN A 98 17.96 -6.59 -13.79
CA GLN A 98 18.05 -7.45 -14.97
C GLN A 98 18.23 -8.95 -14.66
N LEU A 99 17.60 -9.41 -13.57
CA LEU A 99 17.61 -10.81 -13.18
C LEU A 99 16.47 -11.58 -13.87
N ASN A 100 16.69 -12.86 -14.16
CA ASN A 100 15.69 -13.70 -14.80
C ASN A 100 14.56 -14.05 -13.83
N LEU A 101 13.34 -13.56 -14.11
CA LEU A 101 12.16 -13.96 -13.35
C LEU A 101 11.74 -15.39 -13.71
N THR A 102 11.43 -16.20 -12.70
CA THR A 102 10.78 -17.48 -12.94
C THR A 102 9.32 -17.25 -13.37
N GLU A 103 8.78 -18.15 -14.20
CA GLU A 103 7.39 -18.07 -14.66
C GLU A 103 6.40 -18.02 -13.49
N THR A 104 6.67 -18.76 -12.41
CA THR A 104 5.85 -18.76 -11.20
C THR A 104 5.81 -17.38 -10.53
N ARG A 105 6.95 -16.70 -10.39
CA ARG A 105 7.02 -15.36 -9.80
C ARG A 105 6.38 -14.31 -10.71
N GLN A 106 6.46 -14.51 -12.02
CA GLN A 106 5.84 -13.62 -13.00
C GLN A 106 4.32 -13.69 -12.90
N LYS A 107 3.76 -14.91 -12.88
CA LYS A 107 2.32 -15.12 -12.69
C LYS A 107 1.82 -14.58 -11.35
N ALA A 108 2.61 -14.71 -10.28
CA ALA A 108 2.27 -14.13 -8.98
C ALA A 108 2.19 -12.59 -9.03
N ALA A 109 3.14 -11.94 -9.73
CA ALA A 109 3.15 -10.49 -9.90
C ALA A 109 1.99 -10.00 -10.80
N GLU A 110 1.69 -10.73 -11.88
CA GLU A 110 0.54 -10.43 -12.75
C GLU A 110 -0.80 -10.56 -12.02
N SER A 111 -0.95 -11.58 -11.18
CA SER A 111 -2.12 -11.74 -10.31
C SER A 111 -2.25 -10.58 -9.32
N ALA A 112 -1.13 -10.16 -8.72
CA ALA A 112 -1.12 -9.02 -7.80
C ALA A 112 -1.47 -7.69 -8.50
N ASP A 113 -0.99 -7.46 -9.73
CA ASP A 113 -1.38 -6.30 -10.54
C ASP A 113 -2.86 -6.31 -10.89
N ALA A 114 -3.41 -7.48 -11.26
CA ALA A 114 -4.83 -7.60 -11.58
C ALA A 114 -5.70 -7.23 -10.37
N MET A 115 -5.34 -7.72 -9.19
CA MET A 115 -6.00 -7.36 -7.94
C MET A 115 -5.82 -5.86 -7.61
N LEU A 116 -4.62 -5.31 -7.77
CA LEU A 116 -4.37 -3.88 -7.55
C LEU A 116 -5.21 -2.99 -8.48
N ALA A 117 -5.40 -3.40 -9.73
CA ALA A 117 -6.25 -2.70 -10.69
C ALA A 117 -7.74 -2.72 -10.27
N LEU A 118 -8.23 -3.84 -9.73
CA LEU A 118 -9.59 -3.92 -9.17
C LEU A 118 -9.76 -2.98 -7.98
N TYR A 119 -8.78 -2.91 -7.08
CA TYR A 119 -8.80 -1.98 -5.95
C TYR A 119 -8.77 -0.52 -6.42
N ALA A 120 -7.97 -0.20 -7.43
CA ALA A 120 -7.87 1.14 -7.99
C ALA A 120 -9.19 1.63 -8.61
N LYS A 121 -9.95 0.73 -9.23
CA LYS A 121 -11.28 1.02 -9.79
C LYS A 121 -12.38 1.14 -8.74
N GLY A 122 -12.14 0.62 -7.54
CA GLY A 122 -13.16 0.53 -6.49
C GLY A 122 -14.10 -0.65 -6.62
N ASP A 123 -13.80 -1.60 -7.52
CA ASP A 123 -14.59 -2.82 -7.72
C ASP A 123 -14.40 -3.82 -6.57
N MET A 124 -13.31 -3.68 -5.81
CA MET A 124 -13.08 -4.40 -4.56
C MET A 124 -12.56 -3.44 -3.48
N LEU A 125 -12.83 -3.76 -2.22
CA LEU A 125 -12.14 -3.17 -1.08
C LEU A 125 -11.13 -4.18 -0.53
N PRO A 126 -9.94 -3.75 -0.12
CA PRO A 126 -9.01 -4.63 0.59
C PRO A 126 -9.74 -5.31 1.75
N GLU A 127 -9.54 -6.62 1.93
CA GLU A 127 -10.18 -7.36 3.02
C GLU A 127 -9.97 -6.62 4.35
N SER A 128 -11.06 -6.21 4.98
CA SER A 128 -11.00 -5.58 6.29
C SER A 128 -10.48 -6.60 7.29
N VAL A 129 -9.32 -6.34 7.89
CA VAL A 129 -8.91 -7.04 9.10
C VAL A 129 -9.98 -6.75 10.15
N ASP A 130 -10.61 -7.79 10.69
CA ASP A 130 -11.72 -7.73 11.65
C ASP A 130 -11.63 -6.53 12.59
N GLY A 131 -12.60 -5.60 12.46
CA GLY A 131 -12.72 -4.47 13.37
C GLY A 131 -13.25 -3.16 12.80
N SER A 132 -13.58 -3.06 11.51
CA SER A 132 -14.32 -1.90 11.00
C SER A 132 -15.33 -2.36 9.98
N ALA A 133 -16.59 -2.42 10.43
CA ALA A 133 -17.76 -2.71 9.63
C ALA A 133 -17.76 -1.88 8.32
N PRO A 134 -18.37 -2.41 7.24
CA PRO A 134 -18.54 -1.65 6.02
C PRO A 134 -19.31 -0.37 6.36
N ALA A 135 -18.75 0.79 6.01
CA ALA A 135 -19.55 2.00 5.94
C ALA A 135 -20.54 1.79 4.79
N ASP A 136 -21.70 1.26 5.15
CA ASP A 136 -22.92 1.18 4.36
C ASP A 136 -23.09 2.48 3.54
N PRO A 137 -23.24 2.42 2.20
CA PRO A 137 -23.26 3.61 1.33
C PRO A 137 -24.50 4.51 1.51
N ALA A 138 -25.31 4.32 2.56
CA ALA A 138 -26.58 5.01 2.78
C ALA A 138 -26.50 6.31 3.61
N TYR A 139 -25.34 6.72 4.16
CA TYR A 139 -25.26 7.82 5.14
C TYR A 139 -24.54 9.11 4.71
N MET A 140 -24.21 9.30 3.44
CA MET A 140 -23.84 10.64 2.94
C MET A 140 -25.05 11.39 2.36
N MET A 141 -26.02 11.70 3.22
CA MET A 141 -26.82 12.91 3.00
C MET A 141 -26.11 14.09 3.68
N PRO A 142 -26.06 15.28 3.06
CA PRO A 142 -25.55 16.47 3.72
C PRO A 142 -26.48 16.78 4.90
N ARG A 143 -26.00 16.58 6.13
CA ARG A 143 -26.64 17.18 7.30
C ARG A 143 -26.52 18.69 7.15
N TYR A 144 -27.53 19.33 6.58
CA TYR A 144 -27.81 20.73 6.85
C TYR A 144 -28.06 20.84 8.36
N THR A 145 -26.99 21.12 9.10
CA THR A 145 -27.07 21.54 10.49
C THR A 145 -27.83 22.86 10.51
N ARG A 146 -29.11 22.79 10.93
CA ARG A 146 -29.87 23.95 11.39
C ARG A 146 -29.02 24.70 12.40
N ARG A 147 -28.48 25.83 11.98
CA ARG A 147 -27.96 26.89 12.84
C ARG A 147 -29.06 27.30 13.84
N PRO A 148 -28.87 27.23 15.17
CA PRO A 148 -29.68 28.00 16.09
C PRO A 148 -28.94 29.32 16.33
N TRP A 149 -29.05 30.25 15.38
CA TRP A 149 -28.67 31.63 15.63
C TRP A 149 -29.93 32.38 16.03
N PHE A 150 -29.98 32.74 17.32
CA PHE A 150 -30.53 33.99 17.85
C PHE A 150 -31.83 34.49 17.22
N ASN A 151 -32.93 34.39 17.97
CA ASN A 151 -34.23 34.98 17.63
C ASN A 151 -34.35 36.34 18.34
N PRO A 152 -34.19 37.52 17.67
CA PRO A 152 -34.46 38.80 18.29
C PRO A 152 -35.88 39.22 17.92
N MET A 153 -36.89 38.65 18.57
CA MET A 153 -38.23 39.23 18.56
C MET A 153 -38.85 39.17 19.94
N ARG A 154 -38.50 40.17 20.75
CA ARG A 154 -39.37 40.68 21.81
C ARG A 154 -39.19 42.18 21.91
N SER A 155 -39.92 42.94 21.09
CA SER A 155 -40.42 44.28 21.44
C SER A 155 -41.23 44.84 20.28
N THR A 156 -42.56 44.71 20.35
CA THR A 156 -43.50 45.69 19.81
C THR A 156 -44.85 45.52 20.50
N TYR A 157 -45.18 46.50 21.36
CA TYR A 157 -46.53 46.91 21.82
C TYR A 157 -47.37 45.87 22.60
N ARG A 158 -48.04 46.17 23.71
CA ARG A 158 -48.59 47.39 24.32
C ARG A 158 -48.78 47.13 25.80
#